data_AF-A0A256YJM9-F1
#
_entry.id   AF-A0A256YJM9-F1
#
_cell.length_a   1.000
_cell.length_b   1.000
_cell.length_c   1.000
_cell.angle_alpha   90.00
_cell.angle_beta   90.00
_cell.angle_gamma   90.00
#
_symmetry.space_group_name_H-M   'P 1'
#
loop_
_entity.id
_entity.type
_entity.pdbx_description
1 polymer ?
#
loop_
_entity_poly.entity_id
_entity_poly.type
_entity_poly.pdbx_seq_one_letter_code
_entity_poly.pdbx_strand_id
1 'polypeptide(L)'
;DVKLLAGIGCSLGFLNSTNYFTEISSPLYLEGIFPYYIDYFINLAIVSSPYIIIYSFLLGLIKPQVFEEFTGYLGKRNSIMLILLSFTPFLLALNLGMNRLALIYLSVPILVLISLYLKAVEEIALQKTVDVGELKEGDILANDIVVDGRKVASKRNMEGLDRNQITEIKRLASEGKISNVRVRWGIRFAPILFLAFLLTLIFGDALEIIVASILTT
;
A
#
# COMPACT_ATOMS: atom_id res chain seq x y z
N ASP A 1 -4.93 -0.22 -14.74
CA ASP A 1 -3.63 -0.67 -14.21
C ASP A 1 -3.02 -1.82 -15.01
N VAL A 2 -3.74 -2.91 -15.29
CA VAL A 2 -3.21 -4.04 -16.09
C VAL A 2 -2.60 -3.61 -17.43
N LYS A 3 -3.30 -2.78 -18.21
CA LYS A 3 -2.78 -2.27 -19.50
C LYS A 3 -1.52 -1.41 -19.34
N LEU A 4 -1.43 -0.63 -18.26
CA LEU A 4 -0.27 0.22 -17.97
C LEU A 4 0.93 -0.66 -17.60
N LEU A 5 0.73 -1.64 -16.72
CA LEU A 5 1.78 -2.59 -16.33
C LEU A 5 2.26 -3.42 -17.52
N ALA A 6 1.35 -3.86 -18.40
CA ALA A 6 1.73 -4.54 -19.65
C ALA A 6 2.55 -3.63 -20.56
N GLY A 7 2.15 -2.37 -20.74
CA GLY A 7 2.91 -1.39 -21.52
C GLY A 7 4.30 -1.11 -20.95
N ILE A 8 4.41 -0.98 -19.62
CA ILE A 8 5.69 -0.84 -18.92
C ILE A 8 6.55 -2.09 -19.14
N GLY A 9 5.99 -3.29 -18.96
CA GLY A 9 6.69 -4.55 -19.18
C GLY A 9 7.24 -4.69 -20.60
N CYS A 10 6.41 -4.39 -21.62
CA CYS A 10 6.86 -4.38 -23.02
C CYS A 10 7.97 -3.35 -23.26
N SER A 11 7.86 -2.15 -22.65
CA SER A 11 8.86 -1.10 -22.79
C SER A 11 10.19 -1.49 -22.16
N LEU A 12 10.17 -2.03 -20.94
CA LEU A 12 11.36 -2.54 -20.27
C LEU A 12 12.00 -3.69 -21.07
N GLY A 13 11.20 -4.62 -21.59
CA GLY A 13 11.70 -5.71 -22.43
C GLY A 13 12.36 -5.21 -23.72
N PHE A 14 11.75 -4.21 -24.38
CA PHE A 14 12.34 -3.58 -25.56
C PHE A 14 13.67 -2.89 -25.24
N LEU A 15 13.73 -2.09 -24.17
CA LEU A 15 14.96 -1.41 -23.74
C LEU A 15 16.07 -2.39 -23.37
N ASN A 16 15.72 -3.50 -22.71
CA ASN A 16 16.68 -4.55 -22.43
C ASN A 16 17.21 -5.19 -23.73
N SER A 17 16.36 -5.39 -24.74
CA SER A 17 16.80 -5.93 -26.04
C SER A 17 17.76 -5.01 -26.80
N THR A 18 17.76 -3.71 -26.49
CA THR A 18 18.72 -2.73 -27.03
C THR A 18 19.94 -2.52 -26.12
N ASN A 19 20.16 -3.38 -25.12
CA ASN A 19 21.22 -3.28 -24.10
C ASN A 19 21.22 -1.98 -23.28
N TYR A 20 20.08 -1.25 -23.22
CA TYR A 20 19.98 0.03 -22.52
C TYR A 20 20.40 -0.06 -21.04
N PHE A 21 19.94 -1.11 -20.34
CA PHE A 21 20.25 -1.29 -18.91
C PHE A 21 21.71 -1.64 -18.66
N THR A 22 22.39 -2.28 -19.62
CA THR A 22 23.83 -2.56 -19.56
C THR A 22 24.67 -1.31 -19.78
N GLU A 23 24.16 -0.35 -20.57
CA GLU A 23 24.86 0.94 -20.82
C GLU A 23 24.67 1.95 -19.69
N ILE A 24 23.54 1.89 -18.97
CA ILE A 24 23.21 2.80 -17.86
C ILE A 24 23.65 2.27 -16.50
N SER A 25 23.90 0.97 -16.37
CA SER A 25 24.63 0.45 -15.23
C SER A 25 26.04 1.08 -15.27
N SER A 26 26.23 2.09 -14.42
CA SER A 26 27.42 2.90 -14.32
C SER A 26 28.69 2.04 -14.24
N PRO A 27 29.85 2.49 -14.77
CA PRO A 27 31.13 1.78 -14.69
C PRO A 27 31.64 1.57 -13.25
N LEU A 28 30.92 2.07 -12.25
CA LEU A 28 31.23 1.94 -10.82
C LEU A 28 30.45 0.80 -10.12
N TYR A 29 29.50 0.14 -10.80
CA TYR A 29 28.60 -0.84 -10.16
C TYR A 29 28.58 -2.16 -10.92
N LEU A 30 28.43 -3.25 -10.17
CA LEU A 30 28.39 -4.62 -10.67
C LEU A 30 27.25 -4.78 -11.68
N GLU A 31 27.32 -5.80 -12.54
CA GLU A 31 26.12 -6.28 -13.25
C GLU A 31 25.00 -6.35 -12.21
N GLY A 32 23.94 -5.55 -12.40
CA GLY A 32 22.95 -5.27 -11.36
C GLY A 32 22.56 -6.53 -10.60
N ILE A 33 22.51 -6.43 -9.27
CA ILE A 33 22.30 -7.59 -8.38
C ILE A 33 21.05 -8.38 -8.80
N PHE A 34 20.05 -7.67 -9.32
CA PHE A 34 18.83 -8.26 -9.83
C PHE A 34 18.62 -7.94 -11.33
N PRO A 35 17.85 -8.79 -12.02
CA PRO A 35 17.35 -8.48 -13.36
C PRO A 35 16.48 -7.21 -13.37
N TYR A 36 16.51 -6.46 -14.48
CA TYR A 36 15.77 -5.19 -14.66
C TYR A 36 14.28 -5.23 -14.28
N TYR A 37 13.61 -6.36 -14.46
CA TYR A 37 12.19 -6.51 -14.12
C TYR A 37 11.99 -6.62 -12.61
N ILE A 38 12.93 -7.22 -11.87
CA ILE A 38 12.94 -7.23 -10.41
C ILE A 38 13.30 -5.84 -9.89
N ASP A 39 14.29 -5.16 -10.49
CA ASP A 39 14.65 -3.78 -10.13
C ASP A 39 13.46 -2.85 -10.23
N TYR A 40 12.67 -2.98 -11.29
CA TYR A 40 11.43 -2.21 -11.44
C TYR A 40 10.46 -2.42 -10.25
N PHE A 41 10.28 -3.65 -9.77
CA PHE A 41 9.42 -3.92 -8.61
C PHE A 41 10.02 -3.41 -7.30
N ILE A 42 11.35 -3.43 -7.15
CA ILE A 42 12.05 -2.83 -6.02
C ILE A 42 11.84 -1.31 -6.03
N ASN A 43 12.07 -0.66 -7.18
CA ASN A 43 11.80 0.76 -7.41
C ASN A 43 10.33 1.10 -7.15
N LEU A 44 9.40 0.22 -7.53
CA LEU A 44 7.99 0.37 -7.22
C LEU A 44 7.73 0.38 -5.70
N ALA A 45 8.40 -0.49 -4.93
CA ALA A 45 8.31 -0.48 -3.48
C ALA A 45 8.90 0.81 -2.86
N ILE A 46 10.04 1.27 -3.38
CA ILE A 46 10.72 2.50 -2.96
C ILE A 46 9.84 3.73 -3.23
N VAL A 47 9.17 3.80 -4.39
CA VAL A 47 8.29 4.91 -4.76
C VAL A 47 6.93 4.84 -4.05
N SER A 48 6.36 3.64 -3.93
CA SER A 48 5.03 3.46 -3.34
C SER A 48 4.97 3.85 -1.87
N SER A 49 6.01 3.54 -1.09
CA SER A 49 6.08 3.82 0.34
C SER A 49 5.90 5.31 0.67
N PRO A 50 6.75 6.25 0.18
CA PRO A 50 6.58 7.68 0.44
C PRO A 50 5.31 8.22 -0.20
N TYR A 51 4.93 7.75 -1.39
CA TYR A 51 3.69 8.21 -2.04
C TYR A 51 2.45 7.88 -1.20
N ILE A 52 2.33 6.63 -0.72
CA ILE A 52 1.20 6.20 0.12
C ILE A 52 1.17 6.98 1.42
N ILE A 53 2.34 7.19 2.06
CA ILE A 53 2.43 7.95 3.31
C ILE A 53 1.99 9.40 3.10
N ILE A 54 2.51 10.09 2.08
CA ILE A 54 2.16 11.48 1.77
C ILE A 54 0.67 11.59 1.41
N TYR A 55 0.19 10.72 0.52
CA TYR A 55 -1.21 10.72 0.09
C TYR A 55 -2.16 10.49 1.26
N SER A 56 -1.84 9.53 2.13
CA SER A 56 -2.63 9.21 3.31
C SER A 56 -2.60 10.32 4.35
N PHE A 57 -1.45 10.99 4.51
CA PHE A 57 -1.33 12.16 5.37
C PHE A 57 -2.20 13.31 4.87
N LEU A 58 -2.16 13.62 3.57
CA LEU A 58 -3.03 14.62 2.95
C LEU A 58 -4.52 14.28 3.14
N LEU A 59 -4.90 13.00 3.00
CA LEU A 59 -6.26 12.56 3.28
C LEU A 59 -6.66 12.77 4.75
N GLY A 60 -5.76 12.53 5.70
CA GLY A 60 -6.01 12.81 7.10
C GLY A 60 -6.17 14.29 7.40
N LEU A 61 -5.41 15.17 6.72
CA LEU A 61 -5.59 16.62 6.82
C LEU A 61 -6.96 17.06 6.26
N ILE A 62 -7.43 16.43 5.19
CA ILE A 62 -8.74 16.71 4.59
C ILE A 62 -9.89 16.17 5.46
N LYS A 63 -9.70 15.02 6.11
CA LYS A 63 -10.68 14.38 7.00
C LYS A 63 -10.10 14.22 8.41
N PRO A 64 -10.19 15.26 9.27
CA PRO A 64 -9.57 15.24 10.59
C PRO A 64 -10.02 14.08 11.50
N GLN A 65 -11.19 13.49 11.24
CA GLN A 65 -11.68 12.30 11.95
C GLN A 65 -10.72 11.10 11.84
N VAL A 66 -9.84 11.08 10.83
CA VAL A 66 -8.74 10.10 10.73
C VAL A 66 -7.83 10.16 11.94
N PHE A 67 -7.50 11.36 12.44
CA PHE A 67 -6.62 11.52 13.60
C PHE A 67 -7.32 11.08 14.89
N GLU A 68 -8.62 11.32 15.02
CA GLU A 68 -9.43 10.82 16.14
C GLU A 68 -9.42 9.29 16.17
N GLU A 69 -9.68 8.64 15.03
CA GLU A 69 -9.65 7.17 14.95
C GLU A 69 -8.23 6.62 15.21
N PHE A 70 -7.18 7.28 14.69
CA PHE A 70 -5.79 6.92 14.93
C PHE A 70 -5.42 7.00 16.42
N THR A 71 -5.79 8.08 17.11
CA THR A 71 -5.56 8.18 18.57
C THR A 71 -6.35 7.14 19.35
N GLY A 72 -7.56 6.79 18.89
CA GLY A 72 -8.33 5.65 19.37
C GLY A 72 -7.59 4.32 19.21
N TYR A 73 -6.86 4.11 18.11
CA TYR A 73 -5.98 2.96 17.94
C TYR A 73 -4.80 2.95 18.91
N LEU A 74 -4.17 4.09 19.16
CA LEU A 74 -3.05 4.20 20.10
C LEU A 74 -3.47 3.90 21.55
N GLY A 75 -4.73 4.15 21.93
CA GLY A 75 -5.25 3.83 23.27
C GLY A 75 -5.56 2.35 23.51
N LYS A 76 -5.62 1.50 22.45
CA LYS A 76 -5.95 0.07 22.60
C LYS A 76 -4.76 -0.68 23.17
N ARG A 77 -4.97 -1.50 24.22
CA ARG A 77 -3.93 -2.32 24.88
C ARG A 77 -3.07 -3.10 23.89
N ASN A 78 -3.69 -3.73 22.88
CA ASN A 78 -2.97 -4.52 21.88
C ASN A 78 -2.03 -3.65 21.03
N SER A 79 -2.45 -2.45 20.63
CA SER A 79 -1.61 -1.52 19.88
C SER A 79 -0.43 -1.03 20.71
N ILE A 80 -0.67 -0.70 21.99
CA ILE A 80 0.39 -0.30 22.93
C ILE A 80 1.41 -1.44 23.08
N MET A 81 0.95 -2.67 23.28
CA MET A 81 1.83 -3.83 23.36
C MET A 81 2.63 -4.05 22.07
N LEU A 82 2.01 -3.88 20.90
CA LEU A 82 2.71 -3.98 19.60
C LEU A 82 3.77 -2.90 19.45
N ILE A 83 3.47 -1.65 19.82
CA ILE A 83 4.44 -0.55 19.79
C ILE A 83 5.60 -0.85 20.74
N LEU A 84 5.34 -1.26 21.98
CA LEU A 84 6.41 -1.59 22.93
C LEU A 84 7.27 -2.76 22.44
N LEU A 85 6.67 -3.82 21.92
CA LEU A 85 7.38 -4.98 21.39
C LEU A 85 8.23 -4.63 20.15
N SER A 86 7.79 -3.65 19.36
CA SER A 86 8.54 -3.19 18.20
C SER A 86 9.88 -2.52 18.55
N PHE A 87 10.08 -2.09 19.79
CA PHE A 87 11.38 -1.60 20.28
C PHE A 87 12.36 -2.72 20.66
N THR A 88 11.92 -3.97 20.79
CA THR A 88 12.79 -5.08 21.22
C THR A 88 14.03 -5.27 20.33
N PRO A 89 13.94 -5.28 18.99
CA PRO A 89 15.12 -5.42 18.13
C PRO A 89 16.11 -4.26 18.29
N PHE A 90 15.60 -3.04 18.47
CA PHE A 90 16.41 -1.85 18.70
C PHE A 90 17.20 -1.95 20.02
N LEU A 91 16.53 -2.28 21.12
CA LEU A 91 17.17 -2.41 22.44
C LEU A 91 18.18 -3.55 22.48
N LEU A 92 17.88 -4.68 21.83
CA LEU A 92 18.82 -5.80 21.70
C LEU A 92 20.07 -5.40 20.92
N ALA A 93 19.94 -4.69 19.80
CA ALA A 93 21.08 -4.24 19.01
C ALA A 93 21.96 -3.25 19.79
N LEU A 94 21.37 -2.34 20.58
CA LEU A 94 22.14 -1.46 21.47
C LEU A 94 22.89 -2.24 22.55
N ASN A 95 22.26 -3.22 23.17
CA ASN A 95 22.89 -4.03 24.22
C ASN A 95 24.09 -4.84 23.68
N LEU A 96 24.02 -5.28 22.41
CA LEU A 96 25.11 -5.97 21.71
C LEU A 96 26.18 -5.02 21.12
N GLY A 97 26.07 -3.70 21.32
CA GLY A 97 27.01 -2.72 20.78
C GLY A 97 26.89 -2.48 19.27
N MET A 98 25.81 -2.96 18.63
CA MET A 98 25.58 -2.88 17.19
C MET A 98 24.88 -1.56 16.80
N ASN A 99 25.54 -0.42 17.04
CA ASN A 99 24.92 0.91 16.91
C ASN A 99 24.30 1.19 15.53
N ARG A 100 24.96 0.76 14.44
CA ARG A 100 24.43 0.93 13.07
C ARG A 100 23.15 0.15 12.84
N LEU A 101 23.08 -1.10 13.32
CA LEU A 101 21.86 -1.92 13.22
C LEU A 101 20.76 -1.39 14.13
N ALA A 102 21.11 -0.85 15.31
CA ALA A 102 20.13 -0.22 16.17
C ALA A 102 19.40 0.93 15.44
N LEU A 103 20.13 1.78 14.71
CA LEU A 103 19.49 2.84 13.90
C LEU A 103 18.51 2.28 12.86
N ILE A 104 18.85 1.17 12.19
CA ILE A 104 17.93 0.51 11.25
C ILE A 104 16.70 -0.04 11.99
N TYR A 105 16.89 -0.71 13.13
CA TYR A 105 15.79 -1.26 13.92
C TYR A 105 14.89 -0.21 14.55
N LEU A 106 15.35 1.03 14.71
CA LEU A 106 14.52 2.15 15.14
C LEU A 106 13.42 2.48 14.12
N SER A 107 13.56 2.07 12.85
CA SER A 107 12.49 2.22 11.86
C SER A 107 11.26 1.35 12.15
N VAL A 108 11.41 0.21 12.84
CA VAL A 108 10.32 -0.74 13.11
C VAL A 108 9.17 -0.08 13.89
N PRO A 109 9.37 0.58 15.05
CA PRO A 109 8.29 1.30 15.74
C PRO A 109 7.64 2.38 14.88
N ILE A 110 8.42 3.08 14.04
CA ILE A 110 7.90 4.09 13.11
C ILE A 110 6.95 3.43 12.09
N LEU A 111 7.33 2.29 11.51
CA LEU A 111 6.49 1.53 10.59
C LEU A 111 5.21 1.02 11.26
N VAL A 112 5.27 0.61 12.53
CA VAL A 112 4.08 0.23 13.30
C VAL A 112 3.14 1.44 13.44
N LEU A 113 3.64 2.61 13.83
CA LEU A 113 2.83 3.83 13.92
C LEU A 113 2.20 4.21 12.58
N ILE A 114 2.98 4.16 11.49
CA ILE A 114 2.48 4.40 10.13
C ILE A 114 1.38 3.39 9.79
N SER A 115 1.55 2.10 10.10
CA SER A 115 0.55 1.07 9.80
C SER A 115 -0.77 1.30 10.53
N LEU A 116 -0.72 1.74 11.80
CA LEU A 116 -1.91 2.11 12.57
C LEU A 116 -2.59 3.34 11.99
N TYR A 117 -1.81 4.33 11.54
CA TYR A 117 -2.34 5.52 10.87
C TYR A 117 -3.00 5.18 9.53
N LEU A 118 -2.35 4.39 8.68
CA LEU A 118 -2.91 3.93 7.41
C LEU A 118 -4.21 3.15 7.60
N LYS A 119 -4.31 2.37 8.69
CA LYS A 119 -5.57 1.70 9.05
C LYS A 119 -6.69 2.68 9.38
N ALA A 120 -6.41 3.75 10.12
CA ALA A 120 -7.38 4.80 10.38
C ALA A 120 -7.81 5.54 9.10
N VAL A 121 -6.85 5.82 8.21
CA VAL A 121 -7.12 6.38 6.87
C VAL A 121 -8.01 5.45 6.05
N GLU A 122 -7.76 4.13 6.09
CA GLU A 122 -8.59 3.15 5.39
C GLU A 122 -10.03 3.16 5.89
N GLU A 123 -10.24 3.26 7.20
CA GLU A 123 -11.57 3.18 7.81
C GLU A 123 -12.40 4.45 7.65
N ILE A 124 -11.76 5.62 7.61
CA ILE A 124 -12.43 6.91 7.59
C ILE A 124 -12.36 7.59 6.22
N ALA A 125 -11.18 7.63 5.61
CA ALA A 125 -10.95 8.41 4.41
C ALA A 125 -11.21 7.62 3.12
N LEU A 126 -10.82 6.35 3.10
CA LEU A 126 -10.92 5.46 1.94
C LEU A 126 -12.24 4.67 1.88
N GLN A 127 -13.29 5.21 2.49
CA GLN A 127 -14.65 4.69 2.37
C GLN A 127 -15.56 5.76 1.79
N LYS A 128 -16.54 5.31 1.01
CA LYS A 128 -17.65 6.13 0.55
C LYS A 128 -18.96 5.37 0.68
N THR A 129 -20.02 6.10 1.00
CA THR A 129 -21.37 5.59 0.91
C THR A 129 -21.84 5.72 -0.53
N VAL A 130 -22.33 4.64 -1.11
CA VAL A 130 -22.92 4.60 -2.44
C VAL A 130 -24.34 4.07 -2.34
N ASP A 131 -25.20 4.60 -3.20
CA ASP A 131 -26.56 4.07 -3.34
C ASP A 131 -26.50 2.68 -3.99
N VAL A 132 -27.43 1.82 -3.61
CA VAL A 132 -27.47 0.43 -4.09
C VAL A 132 -27.58 0.35 -5.63
N GLY A 133 -28.21 1.35 -6.25
CA GLY A 133 -28.30 1.47 -7.71
C GLY A 133 -26.94 1.64 -8.40
N GLU A 134 -25.99 2.31 -7.74
CA GLU A 134 -24.67 2.66 -8.26
C GLU A 134 -23.61 1.57 -8.08
N LEU A 135 -23.94 0.49 -7.36
CA LEU A 135 -23.03 -0.63 -7.14
C LEU A 135 -22.58 -1.25 -8.46
N LYS A 136 -21.26 -1.47 -8.58
CA LYS A 136 -20.60 -2.07 -9.74
C LYS A 136 -19.90 -3.37 -9.35
N GLU A 137 -19.74 -4.24 -10.33
CA GLU A 137 -18.94 -5.45 -10.21
C GLU A 137 -17.50 -5.08 -9.81
N GLY A 138 -16.97 -5.76 -8.79
CA GLY A 138 -15.66 -5.47 -8.20
C GLY A 138 -15.64 -4.41 -7.10
N ASP A 139 -16.77 -3.79 -6.73
CA ASP A 139 -16.83 -2.90 -5.57
C ASP A 139 -16.52 -3.68 -4.28
N ILE A 140 -15.57 -3.21 -3.47
CA ILE A 140 -15.17 -3.86 -2.22
C ILE A 140 -15.97 -3.28 -1.07
N LEU A 141 -16.72 -4.12 -0.35
CA LEU A 141 -17.52 -3.68 0.79
C LEU A 141 -16.66 -3.22 1.97
N ALA A 142 -17.05 -2.10 2.59
CA ALA A 142 -16.46 -1.66 3.85
C ALA A 142 -16.95 -2.48 5.05
N ASN A 143 -18.22 -2.92 5.01
CA ASN A 143 -18.89 -3.68 6.06
C ASN A 143 -19.61 -4.90 5.49
N ASP A 144 -19.74 -5.96 6.31
CA ASP A 144 -20.55 -7.13 5.94
C ASP A 144 -22.01 -6.69 5.75
N ILE A 145 -22.68 -7.24 4.73
CA ILE A 145 -24.12 -7.09 4.54
C ILE A 145 -24.78 -8.37 5.05
N VAL A 146 -25.53 -8.25 6.14
CA VAL A 146 -26.26 -9.35 6.77
C VAL A 146 -27.73 -8.95 6.85
N VAL A 147 -28.61 -9.77 6.27
CA VAL A 147 -30.06 -9.56 6.26
C VAL A 147 -30.73 -10.83 6.78
N ASP A 148 -31.64 -10.69 7.74
CA ASP A 148 -32.37 -11.80 8.36
C ASP A 148 -31.44 -12.92 8.89
N GLY A 149 -30.30 -12.54 9.45
CA GLY A 149 -29.28 -13.47 9.96
C GLY A 149 -28.41 -14.14 8.90
N ARG A 150 -28.71 -13.95 7.61
CA ARG A 150 -27.92 -14.48 6.49
C ARG A 150 -26.92 -13.44 5.98
N LYS A 151 -25.65 -13.83 5.91
CA LYS A 151 -24.61 -13.00 5.27
C LYS A 151 -24.77 -13.05 3.75
N VAL A 152 -25.12 -11.91 3.16
CA VAL A 152 -25.33 -11.74 1.71
C VAL A 152 -24.00 -11.49 1.02
N ALA A 153 -23.18 -10.61 1.60
CA ALA A 153 -21.86 -10.27 1.10
C ALA A 153 -20.92 -9.91 2.24
N SER A 154 -19.62 -10.15 2.07
CA SER A 154 -18.62 -9.92 3.12
C SER A 154 -17.61 -8.84 2.74
N LYS A 155 -17.26 -8.00 3.72
CA LYS A 155 -16.12 -7.07 3.66
C LYS A 155 -14.76 -7.74 3.48
N ARG A 156 -14.70 -9.06 3.72
CA ARG A 156 -13.47 -9.87 3.53
C ARG A 156 -13.28 -10.32 2.09
N ASN A 157 -14.28 -10.14 1.22
CA ASN A 157 -14.13 -10.45 -0.19
C ASN A 157 -13.29 -9.36 -0.88
N MET A 158 -12.01 -9.66 -1.12
CA MET A 158 -11.06 -8.74 -1.74
C MET A 158 -11.24 -8.63 -3.26
N GLU A 159 -11.89 -9.61 -3.90
CA GLU A 159 -12.24 -9.54 -5.34
C GLU A 159 -13.39 -8.56 -5.60
N GLY A 160 -14.09 -8.14 -4.53
CA GLY A 160 -15.25 -7.27 -4.60
C GLY A 160 -16.54 -8.03 -4.92
N LEU A 161 -17.63 -7.27 -5.10
CA LEU A 161 -18.96 -7.83 -5.33
C LEU A 161 -19.07 -8.49 -6.71
N ASP A 162 -19.63 -9.69 -6.75
CA ASP A 162 -20.04 -10.36 -7.99
C ASP A 162 -21.43 -9.91 -8.45
N ARG A 163 -21.81 -10.24 -9.70
CA ARG A 163 -23.11 -9.85 -10.26
C ARG A 163 -24.32 -10.42 -9.52
N ASN A 164 -24.20 -11.65 -9.00
CA ASN A 164 -25.29 -12.30 -8.28
C ASN A 164 -25.51 -11.61 -6.92
N GLN A 165 -24.42 -11.27 -6.22
CA GLN A 165 -24.44 -10.49 -4.99
C GLN A 165 -25.04 -9.12 -5.21
N ILE A 166 -24.66 -8.41 -6.28
CA ILE A 166 -25.24 -7.09 -6.60
C ILE A 166 -26.74 -7.21 -6.87
N THR A 167 -27.16 -8.21 -7.63
CA THR A 167 -28.58 -8.44 -7.93
C THR A 167 -29.37 -8.70 -6.66
N GLU A 168 -28.85 -9.52 -5.75
CA GLU A 168 -29.47 -9.80 -4.47
C GLU A 168 -29.53 -8.56 -3.56
N ILE A 169 -28.45 -7.77 -3.48
CA ILE A 169 -28.42 -6.52 -2.73
C ILE A 169 -29.46 -5.52 -3.28
N LYS A 170 -29.59 -5.42 -4.61
CA LYS A 170 -30.61 -4.59 -5.28
C LYS A 170 -32.03 -5.05 -4.98
N ARG A 171 -32.28 -6.36 -4.98
CA ARG A 171 -33.58 -6.94 -4.58
C ARG A 171 -33.91 -6.60 -3.13
N LEU A 172 -32.98 -6.82 -2.20
CA LEU A 172 -33.17 -6.50 -0.78
C LEU A 172 -33.37 -5.01 -0.54
N ALA A 173 -32.74 -4.15 -1.34
CA ALA A 173 -32.97 -2.71 -1.29
C ALA A 173 -34.38 -2.33 -1.77
N SER A 174 -34.89 -2.98 -2.82
CA SER A 174 -36.28 -2.77 -3.29
C SER A 174 -37.33 -3.19 -2.25
N GLU A 175 -36.98 -4.12 -1.36
CA GLU A 175 -37.79 -4.53 -0.20
C GLU A 175 -37.66 -3.57 1.00
N GLY A 176 -36.88 -2.50 0.88
CA GLY A 176 -36.62 -1.55 1.96
C GLY A 176 -35.68 -2.04 3.05
N LYS A 177 -35.03 -3.21 2.86
CA LYS A 177 -34.13 -3.80 3.86
C LYS A 177 -32.73 -3.19 3.85
N ILE A 178 -32.34 -2.56 2.74
CA ILE A 178 -31.03 -1.92 2.56
C ILE A 178 -31.24 -0.59 1.82
N SER A 179 -30.78 0.52 2.40
CA SER A 179 -30.79 1.81 1.70
C SER A 179 -29.46 2.10 1.03
N ASN A 180 -28.39 2.06 1.83
CA ASN A 180 -27.06 2.51 1.42
C ASN A 180 -26.00 1.47 1.75
N VAL A 181 -24.95 1.44 0.93
CA VAL A 181 -23.82 0.52 1.11
C VAL A 181 -22.53 1.32 1.20
N ARG A 182 -21.67 0.97 2.16
CA ARG A 182 -20.32 1.55 2.24
C ARG A 182 -19.34 0.68 1.46
N VAL A 183 -18.64 1.31 0.53
CA VAL A 183 -17.64 0.69 -0.34
C VAL A 183 -16.27 1.31 -0.06
N ARG A 184 -15.23 0.48 -0.01
CA ARG A 184 -13.83 0.90 0.08
C ARG A 184 -13.35 1.32 -1.31
N TRP A 185 -12.58 2.39 -1.36
CA TRP A 185 -11.89 2.79 -2.59
C TRP A 185 -10.39 2.89 -2.32
N GLY A 186 -9.59 2.41 -3.26
CA GLY A 186 -8.14 2.35 -3.09
C GLY A 186 -7.43 3.66 -3.43
N ILE A 187 -6.20 3.81 -2.93
CA ILE A 187 -5.26 4.80 -3.42
C ILE A 187 -4.97 4.50 -4.89
N ARG A 188 -4.97 5.53 -5.75
CA ARG A 188 -4.71 5.35 -7.18
C ARG A 188 -3.26 4.91 -7.40
N PHE A 189 -3.09 3.72 -7.97
CA PHE A 189 -1.77 3.09 -8.14
C PHE A 189 -1.05 3.51 -9.44
N ALA A 190 -1.79 4.01 -10.44
CA ALA A 190 -1.21 4.41 -11.73
C ALA A 190 -0.05 5.44 -11.63
N PRO A 191 -0.11 6.50 -10.78
CA PRO A 191 1.02 7.41 -10.61
C PRO A 191 2.26 6.73 -10.05
N ILE A 192 2.08 5.77 -9.14
CA ILE A 192 3.17 5.01 -8.52
C ILE A 192 3.87 4.16 -9.58
N LEU A 193 3.11 3.43 -10.40
CA LEU A 193 3.65 2.65 -11.53
C LEU A 193 4.48 3.52 -12.48
N PHE A 194 3.96 4.69 -12.83
CA PHE A 194 4.65 5.61 -13.74
C PHE A 194 5.94 6.19 -13.13
N LEU A 195 5.89 6.63 -11.87
CA LEU A 195 7.07 7.17 -11.19
C LEU A 195 8.15 6.11 -10.97
N ALA A 196 7.77 4.87 -10.65
CA ALA A 196 8.70 3.74 -10.54
C ALA A 196 9.36 3.40 -11.88
N PHE A 197 8.60 3.50 -12.97
CA PHE A 197 9.12 3.31 -14.32
C PHE A 197 10.16 4.40 -14.65
N LEU A 198 9.86 5.67 -14.39
CA LEU A 198 10.83 6.76 -14.57
C LEU A 198 12.09 6.57 -13.72
N LEU A 199 11.93 6.17 -12.46
CA LEU A 199 13.07 5.90 -11.58
C LEU A 199 13.96 4.79 -12.16
N THR A 200 13.35 3.72 -12.66
CA THR A 200 14.05 2.59 -13.30
C THR A 200 14.79 3.04 -14.56
N LEU A 201 14.20 3.91 -15.38
CA LEU A 201 14.83 4.42 -16.60
C LEU A 201 16.02 5.34 -16.34
N ILE A 202 15.97 6.14 -15.27
CA ILE A 202 16.98 7.17 -14.98
C ILE A 202 18.11 6.61 -14.11
N PHE A 203 17.78 5.78 -13.11
CA PHE A 203 18.72 5.34 -12.09
C PHE A 203 19.02 3.84 -12.12
N GLY A 204 18.25 3.03 -12.85
CA GLY A 204 18.39 1.57 -12.79
C GLY A 204 17.99 1.02 -11.42
N ASP A 205 18.93 0.38 -10.71
CA ASP A 205 18.73 -0.16 -9.36
C ASP A 205 18.91 0.93 -8.29
N ALA A 206 17.81 1.53 -7.86
CA ALA A 206 17.85 2.54 -6.79
C ALA A 206 18.21 1.94 -5.43
N LEU A 207 17.95 0.65 -5.18
CA LEU A 207 18.30 -0.01 -3.93
C LEU A 207 19.81 -0.16 -3.81
N GLU A 208 20.47 -0.60 -4.89
CA GLU A 208 21.93 -0.69 -4.93
C GLU A 208 22.56 0.69 -4.67
N ILE A 209 22.05 1.75 -5.31
CA ILE A 209 22.52 3.13 -5.08
C ILE A 209 22.39 3.52 -3.60
N ILE A 210 21.23 3.24 -2.98
CA ILE A 210 21.00 3.55 -1.57
C ILE A 210 21.96 2.74 -0.68
N VAL A 211 22.08 1.44 -0.89
CA VAL A 211 22.94 0.57 -0.08
C VAL A 211 24.41 0.96 -0.23
N ALA A 212 24.88 1.20 -1.46
CA ALA A 212 26.22 1.65 -1.73
C ALA A 212 26.52 2.96 -1.00
N SER A 213 25.61 3.94 -1.08
CA SER A 213 25.77 5.22 -0.39
C SER A 213 25.91 5.06 1.14
N ILE A 214 25.14 4.14 1.74
CA ILE A 214 25.22 3.87 3.18
C ILE A 214 26.52 3.16 3.56
N LEU A 215 27.04 2.27 2.71
CA LEU A 215 28.26 1.52 2.99
C LEU A 215 29.54 2.35 2.77
N THR A 216 29.50 3.32 1.86
CA THR A 216 30.65 4.20 1.57
C THR A 216 30.79 5.39 2.51
N THR A 217 29.79 5.66 3.35
CA THR A 217 29.76 6.77 4.32
C THR A 217 30.04 6.27 5.75
#